data_AF-A0A0G3C6H3-F1
#
_entry.id   AF-A0A0G3C6H3-F1
#
_cell.length_a   1.000
_cell.length_b   1.000
_cell.length_c   1.000
_cell.angle_alpha   90.00
_cell.angle_beta   90.00
_cell.angle_gamma   90.00
#
_symmetry.space_group_name_H-M   'P 1'
#
loop_
_entity.id
_entity.type
_entity.pdbx_description
1 polymer ?
#
loop_
_entity_poly.entity_id
_entity_poly.type
_entity_poly.pdbx_seq_one_letter_code
_entity_poly.pdbx_strand_id
1 'polypeptide(L)'
;MNFSAISSIQNLNLYSTISQIIVKLGGWIAITVFVIKYSGDRIANKLEIKWKAEEKEKLEKMVIELTAEENIKLEKLSSEISREHSTFKSILESYSSVYQVSQERRIIAIEKLWQNMLKQRNLIAYVETIYVFPFPESGPQQLHENHKLEPVNLDNLNPIFNSVLECRPFLGEYLWSLYNSAYIFTFRIIRSFNEGLKNRTMVNWHNDEYLMEILSKVFTSREVIPNSVMETRELLEQKILAEMLKVTSGDLIAERNLSKAKEIQEAISSNPKENT
;
A
#
# COMPACT_ATOMS: atom_id res chain seq x y z
N MET A 1 120.98 -63.78 47.81
CA MET A 1 120.43 -63.29 46.53
C MET A 1 118.95 -62.98 46.71
N ASN A 2 118.66 -61.68 46.89
CA ASN A 2 117.54 -60.87 46.41
C ASN A 2 116.15 -61.43 45.95
N PHE A 3 115.13 -60.69 46.41
CA PHE A 3 113.92 -60.15 45.74
C PHE A 3 112.54 -60.83 45.87
N SER A 4 111.54 -59.94 46.04
CA SER A 4 110.06 -60.07 46.00
C SER A 4 109.37 -60.23 47.38
N ALA A 5 108.29 -59.53 47.74
CA ALA A 5 107.39 -58.67 46.99
C ALA A 5 106.79 -57.57 47.90
N ILE A 6 107.03 -56.32 47.54
CA ILE A 6 106.34 -55.11 48.02
C ILE A 6 105.29 -54.79 46.95
N SER A 7 104.02 -55.17 47.12
CA SER A 7 102.97 -54.76 46.16
C SER A 7 101.50 -54.84 46.60
N SER A 8 101.16 -55.06 47.88
CA SER A 8 99.76 -55.33 48.27
C SER A 8 99.04 -54.26 49.12
N ILE A 9 99.66 -53.13 49.49
CA ILE A 9 99.05 -52.16 50.42
C ILE A 9 98.57 -50.86 49.74
N GLN A 10 98.89 -50.59 48.47
CA GLN A 10 98.47 -49.35 47.79
C GLN A 10 97.11 -49.41 47.05
N ASN A 11 96.50 -50.59 46.86
CA ASN A 11 95.27 -50.73 46.05
C ASN A 11 93.94 -50.55 46.81
N LEU A 12 93.92 -50.64 48.14
CA LEU A 12 92.67 -50.51 48.93
C LEU A 12 92.27 -49.04 49.20
N ASN A 13 93.23 -48.12 49.26
CA ASN A 13 92.93 -46.68 49.39
C ASN A 13 92.49 -46.05 48.07
N LEU A 14 92.93 -46.57 46.91
CA LEU A 14 92.54 -46.01 45.62
C LEU A 14 91.04 -46.20 45.34
N TYR A 15 90.48 -47.37 45.68
CA TYR A 15 89.08 -47.70 45.39
C TYR A 15 88.08 -46.95 46.27
N SER A 16 88.38 -46.74 47.56
CA SER A 16 87.51 -45.95 48.45
C SER A 16 87.56 -44.46 48.09
N THR A 17 88.73 -43.96 47.69
CA THR A 17 88.89 -42.56 47.27
C THR A 17 88.20 -42.32 45.93
N ILE A 18 88.31 -43.23 44.95
CA ILE A 18 87.60 -43.15 43.67
C ILE A 18 86.08 -43.27 43.88
N SER A 19 85.61 -44.17 44.75
CA SER A 19 84.18 -44.29 45.09
C SER A 19 83.62 -43.04 45.77
N GLN A 20 84.36 -42.40 46.69
CA GLN A 20 83.93 -41.15 47.32
C GLN A 20 83.95 -39.97 46.34
N ILE A 21 84.89 -39.96 45.40
CA ILE A 21 84.93 -38.97 44.31
C ILE A 21 83.74 -39.17 43.37
N ILE A 22 83.38 -40.40 43.00
CA ILE A 22 82.21 -40.71 42.16
C ILE A 22 80.89 -40.34 42.87
N VAL A 23 80.75 -40.60 44.17
CA VAL A 23 79.56 -40.21 44.95
C VAL A 23 79.46 -38.69 45.12
N LYS A 24 80.58 -37.99 45.36
CA LYS A 24 80.60 -36.52 45.43
C LYS A 24 80.37 -35.87 44.06
N LEU A 25 80.90 -36.43 42.97
CA LEU A 25 80.63 -35.99 41.60
C LEU A 25 79.18 -36.26 41.19
N GLY A 26 78.64 -37.44 41.50
CA GLY A 26 77.24 -37.80 41.24
C GLY A 26 76.24 -36.96 42.02
N GLY A 27 76.55 -36.62 43.28
CA GLY A 27 75.75 -35.71 44.10
C GLY A 27 75.71 -34.28 43.55
N TRP A 28 76.83 -33.79 43.02
CA TRP A 28 76.87 -32.48 42.36
C TRP A 28 76.12 -32.50 41.01
N ILE A 29 76.17 -33.60 40.27
CA ILE A 29 75.34 -33.76 39.06
C ILE A 29 73.84 -33.72 39.42
N ALA A 30 73.42 -34.38 40.50
CA ALA A 30 72.02 -34.35 40.93
C ALA A 30 71.56 -32.93 41.34
N ILE A 31 72.38 -32.17 42.07
CA ILE A 31 72.05 -30.79 42.47
C ILE A 31 72.02 -29.86 41.26
N THR A 32 72.97 -29.96 40.32
CA THR A 32 72.95 -29.14 39.10
C THR A 32 71.73 -29.45 38.23
N VAL A 33 71.38 -30.72 38.03
CA VAL A 33 70.16 -31.12 37.30
C VAL A 33 68.91 -30.57 38.00
N PHE A 34 68.85 -30.62 39.34
CA PHE A 34 67.73 -30.07 40.10
C PHE A 34 67.59 -28.55 39.94
N VAL A 35 68.70 -27.81 40.03
CA VAL A 35 68.72 -26.35 39.86
C VAL A 35 68.35 -25.95 38.43
N ILE A 36 68.86 -26.66 37.42
CA ILE A 36 68.52 -26.43 36.01
C ILE A 36 67.04 -26.70 35.78
N LYS A 37 66.51 -27.82 36.30
CA LYS A 37 65.09 -28.16 36.17
C LYS A 37 64.19 -27.14 36.87
N TYR A 38 64.50 -26.76 38.11
CA TYR A 38 63.71 -25.79 38.88
C TYR A 38 63.73 -24.39 38.24
N SER A 39 64.90 -23.96 37.75
CA SER A 39 65.04 -22.68 37.06
C SER A 39 64.31 -22.70 35.71
N GLY A 40 64.41 -23.81 34.97
CA GLY A 40 63.68 -24.06 33.73
C GLY A 40 62.16 -23.99 33.92
N ASP A 41 61.62 -24.69 34.92
CA ASP A 41 60.18 -24.66 35.25
C ASP A 41 59.70 -23.26 35.63
N ARG A 42 60.51 -22.48 36.37
CA ARG A 42 60.12 -21.10 36.71
C ARG A 42 60.11 -20.16 35.52
N ILE A 43 61.05 -20.31 34.59
CA ILE A 43 61.12 -19.51 33.38
C ILE A 43 59.99 -19.91 32.42
N ALA A 44 59.77 -21.20 32.24
CA ALA A 44 58.67 -21.74 31.44
C ALA A 44 57.30 -21.27 31.94
N ASN A 45 57.03 -21.38 33.25
CA ASN A 45 55.78 -20.90 33.84
C ASN A 45 55.59 -19.38 33.67
N LYS A 46 56.65 -18.57 33.83
CA LYS A 46 56.54 -17.12 33.61
C LYS A 46 56.28 -16.76 32.15
N LEU A 47 56.92 -17.48 31.21
CA LEU A 47 56.69 -17.31 29.78
C LEU A 47 55.27 -17.73 29.40
N GLU A 48 54.78 -18.85 29.92
CA GLU A 48 53.43 -19.33 29.67
C GLU A 48 52.36 -18.37 30.19
N ILE A 49 52.54 -17.83 31.41
CA ILE A 49 51.62 -16.83 31.98
C ILE A 49 51.62 -15.55 31.13
N LYS A 50 52.80 -15.07 30.69
CA LYS A 50 52.88 -13.90 29.81
C LYS A 50 52.22 -14.14 28.46
N TRP A 51 52.49 -15.29 27.84
CA TRP A 51 51.89 -15.66 26.56
C TRP A 51 50.37 -15.73 26.68
N LYS A 52 49.85 -16.43 27.68
CA LYS A 52 48.40 -16.52 27.94
C LYS A 52 47.78 -15.15 28.21
N ALA A 53 48.48 -14.26 28.91
CA ALA A 53 48.01 -12.90 29.14
C ALA A 53 47.97 -12.07 27.85
N GLU A 54 49.01 -12.13 27.01
CA GLU A 54 49.04 -11.45 25.71
C GLU A 54 47.99 -11.99 24.73
N GLU A 55 47.77 -13.31 24.72
CA GLU A 55 46.74 -13.94 23.91
C GLU A 55 45.33 -13.52 24.38
N LYS A 56 45.10 -13.48 25.69
CA LYS A 56 43.85 -13.00 26.27
C LYS A 56 43.62 -11.52 25.95
N GLU A 57 44.63 -10.67 26.06
CA GLU A 57 44.52 -9.24 25.72
C GLU A 57 44.21 -9.04 24.22
N LYS A 58 44.85 -9.81 23.33
CA LYS A 58 44.53 -9.79 21.89
C LYS A 58 43.11 -10.25 21.61
N LEU A 59 42.65 -11.30 22.29
CA LEU A 59 41.29 -11.81 22.15
C LEU A 59 40.27 -10.78 22.63
N GLU A 60 40.50 -10.16 23.78
CA GLU A 60 39.64 -9.09 24.31
C GLU A 60 39.57 -7.89 23.37
N LYS A 61 40.71 -7.46 22.79
CA LYS A 61 40.73 -6.41 21.77
C LYS A 61 39.94 -6.78 20.53
N MET A 62 40.13 -7.99 19.99
CA MET A 62 39.36 -8.45 18.83
C MET A 62 37.86 -8.53 19.12
N VAL A 63 37.45 -8.96 20.32
CA VAL A 63 36.04 -8.98 20.72
C VAL A 63 35.47 -7.56 20.80
N ILE A 64 36.21 -6.62 21.39
CA ILE A 64 35.78 -5.21 21.46
C ILE A 64 35.66 -4.59 20.06
N GLU A 65 36.62 -4.84 19.17
CA GLU A 65 36.58 -4.34 17.78
C GLU A 65 35.42 -4.94 16.99
N LEU A 66 35.22 -6.26 17.05
CA LEU A 66 34.12 -6.94 16.36
C LEU A 66 32.76 -6.47 16.86
N THR A 67 32.58 -6.34 18.17
CA THR A 67 31.32 -5.84 18.76
C THR A 67 31.08 -4.38 18.42
N ALA A 68 32.12 -3.54 18.36
CA ALA A 68 31.99 -2.16 17.91
C ALA A 68 31.59 -2.08 16.43
N GLU A 69 32.20 -2.89 15.56
CA GLU A 69 31.84 -2.95 14.13
C GLU A 69 30.40 -3.43 13.92
N GLU A 70 29.97 -4.44 14.67
CA GLU A 70 28.59 -4.96 14.64
C GLU A 70 27.59 -3.89 15.10
N ASN A 71 27.88 -3.18 16.19
CA ASN A 71 27.03 -2.09 16.67
C ASN A 71 26.91 -0.94 15.66
N ILE A 72 28.00 -0.55 14.99
CA ILE A 72 27.98 0.47 13.93
C ILE A 72 27.12 0.00 12.76
N LYS A 73 27.21 -1.27 12.37
CA LYS A 73 26.37 -1.84 11.29
C LYS A 73 24.89 -1.84 11.67
N LEU A 74 24.56 -2.24 12.90
CA LEU A 74 23.18 -2.25 13.40
C LEU A 74 22.60 -0.83 13.48
N GLU A 75 23.37 0.13 13.97
CA GLU A 75 22.95 1.54 14.03
C GLU A 75 22.72 2.11 12.62
N LYS A 76 23.61 1.79 11.68
CA LYS A 76 23.46 2.17 10.27
C LYS A 76 22.19 1.57 9.66
N LEU A 77 21.94 0.27 9.82
CA LEU A 77 20.73 -0.38 9.33
C LEU A 77 19.47 0.20 9.99
N SER A 78 19.49 0.42 11.30
CA SER A 78 18.37 1.01 12.04
C SER A 78 18.05 2.43 11.56
N SER A 79 19.08 3.24 11.32
CA SER A 79 18.91 4.60 10.78
C SER A 79 18.41 4.59 9.33
N GLU A 80 18.87 3.64 8.49
CA GLU A 80 18.40 3.48 7.10
C GLU A 80 16.91 3.06 7.09
N ILE A 81 16.52 2.07 7.89
CA ILE A 81 15.12 1.64 8.06
C ILE A 81 14.25 2.79 8.58
N SER A 82 14.72 3.53 9.59
CA SER A 82 13.98 4.66 10.15
C SER A 82 13.78 5.78 9.13
N ARG A 83 14.79 6.04 8.29
CA ARG A 83 14.71 7.02 7.21
C ARG A 83 13.71 6.58 6.14
N GLU A 84 13.79 5.33 5.69
CA GLU A 84 12.85 4.78 4.70
C GLU A 84 11.41 4.81 5.22
N HIS A 85 11.19 4.40 6.47
CA HIS A 85 9.87 4.46 7.09
C HIS A 85 9.34 5.90 7.20
N SER A 86 10.20 6.85 7.54
CA SER A 86 9.83 8.28 7.57
C SER A 86 9.43 8.80 6.20
N THR A 87 10.23 8.51 5.16
CA THR A 87 9.92 8.89 3.77
C THR A 87 8.61 8.25 3.31
N PHE A 88 8.41 6.96 3.57
CA PHE A 88 7.19 6.26 3.24
C PHE A 88 5.97 6.89 3.93
N LYS A 89 6.09 7.20 5.23
CA LYS A 89 5.04 7.87 6.00
C LYS A 89 4.71 9.25 5.43
N SER A 90 5.71 10.09 5.13
CA SER A 90 5.49 11.42 4.54
C SER A 90 4.81 11.35 3.17
N ILE A 91 5.19 10.37 2.34
CA ILE A 91 4.52 10.15 1.06
C ILE A 91 3.05 9.77 1.29
N LEU A 92 2.78 8.83 2.20
CA LEU A 92 1.43 8.36 2.51
C LEU A 92 0.54 9.49 3.08
N GLU A 93 1.09 10.33 3.96
CA GLU A 93 0.41 11.51 4.50
C GLU A 93 0.12 12.55 3.40
N SER A 94 1.08 12.83 2.51
CA SER A 94 0.90 13.74 1.39
C SER A 94 -0.22 13.25 0.46
N TYR A 95 -0.20 11.97 0.08
CA TYR A 95 -1.28 11.36 -0.69
C TYR A 95 -2.62 11.46 0.04
N SER A 96 -2.67 11.09 1.31
CA SER A 96 -3.89 11.16 2.12
C SER A 96 -4.50 12.56 2.13
N SER A 97 -3.69 13.60 2.29
CA SER A 97 -4.15 15.00 2.32
C SER A 97 -4.72 15.48 0.98
N VAL A 98 -4.02 15.21 -0.14
CA VAL A 98 -4.49 15.57 -1.49
C VAL A 98 -5.78 14.83 -1.84
N TYR A 99 -5.85 13.55 -1.47
CA TYR A 99 -7.04 12.75 -1.68
C TYR A 99 -8.22 13.23 -0.84
N GLN A 100 -8.03 13.61 0.42
CA GLN A 100 -9.11 14.12 1.26
C GLN A 100 -9.78 15.34 0.64
N VAL A 101 -9.00 16.31 0.15
CA VAL A 101 -9.53 17.49 -0.55
C VAL A 101 -10.25 17.10 -1.85
N SER A 102 -9.72 16.13 -2.59
CA SER A 102 -10.38 15.62 -3.79
C SER A 102 -11.72 14.96 -3.46
N GLN A 103 -11.77 14.14 -2.40
CA GLN A 103 -12.99 13.45 -1.96
C GLN A 103 -14.06 14.41 -1.47
N GLU A 104 -13.66 15.44 -0.72
CA GLU A 104 -14.59 16.50 -0.31
C GLU A 104 -15.23 17.17 -1.54
N ARG A 105 -14.43 17.51 -2.57
CA ARG A 105 -14.95 18.06 -3.83
C ARG A 105 -15.87 17.08 -4.58
N ARG A 106 -15.57 15.78 -4.53
CA ARG A 106 -16.43 14.73 -5.12
C ARG A 106 -17.77 14.65 -4.39
N ILE A 107 -17.78 14.67 -3.07
CA ILE A 107 -19.00 14.66 -2.26
C ILE A 107 -19.86 15.87 -2.61
N ILE A 108 -19.28 17.07 -2.62
CA ILE A 108 -19.99 18.31 -3.00
C ILE A 108 -20.55 18.21 -4.43
N ALA A 109 -19.78 17.64 -5.37
CA ALA A 109 -20.24 17.45 -6.74
C ALA A 109 -21.43 16.49 -6.82
N ILE A 110 -21.39 15.38 -6.07
CA ILE A 110 -22.46 14.38 -6.00
C ILE A 110 -23.71 14.98 -5.36
N GLU A 111 -23.57 15.74 -4.28
CA GLU A 111 -24.68 16.49 -3.68
C GLU A 111 -25.32 17.44 -4.68
N LYS A 112 -24.53 18.22 -5.40
CA LYS A 112 -25.03 19.14 -6.45
C LYS A 112 -25.74 18.39 -7.57
N LEU A 113 -25.21 17.23 -7.99
CA LEU A 113 -25.85 16.36 -8.98
C LEU A 113 -27.20 15.88 -8.47
N TRP A 114 -27.25 15.36 -7.24
CA TRP A 114 -28.48 14.85 -6.63
C TRP A 114 -29.55 15.93 -6.49
N GLN A 115 -29.18 17.12 -6.02
CA GLN A 115 -30.10 18.25 -5.94
C GLN A 115 -30.69 18.61 -7.31
N ASN A 116 -29.88 18.53 -8.37
CA ASN A 116 -30.37 18.77 -9.73
C ASN A 116 -31.26 17.64 -10.24
N MET A 117 -30.98 16.38 -9.90
CA MET A 117 -31.91 15.28 -10.19
C MET A 117 -33.26 15.47 -9.53
N LEU A 118 -33.31 15.91 -8.27
CA LEU A 118 -34.56 16.21 -7.58
C LEU A 118 -35.34 17.35 -8.27
N LYS A 119 -34.64 18.39 -8.75
CA LYS A 119 -35.26 19.46 -9.54
C LYS A 119 -35.82 18.93 -10.87
N GLN A 120 -35.08 18.09 -11.59
CA GLN A 120 -35.56 17.45 -12.82
C GLN A 120 -36.79 16.59 -12.56
N ARG A 121 -36.77 15.78 -11.49
CA ARG A 121 -37.90 14.94 -11.07
C ARG A 121 -39.15 15.78 -10.84
N ASN A 122 -39.03 16.90 -10.14
CA ASN A 122 -40.18 17.77 -9.88
C ASN A 122 -40.73 18.41 -11.17
N LEU A 123 -39.89 18.70 -12.16
CA LEU A 123 -40.32 19.24 -13.45
C LEU A 123 -41.08 18.20 -14.29
N ILE A 124 -40.64 16.94 -14.28
CA ILE A 124 -41.22 15.90 -15.12
C ILE A 124 -42.42 15.20 -14.45
N ALA A 125 -42.58 15.26 -13.12
CA ALA A 125 -43.63 14.54 -12.39
C ALA A 125 -45.06 14.75 -12.94
N TYR A 126 -45.38 15.98 -13.37
CA TYR A 126 -46.66 16.27 -14.02
C TYR A 126 -46.81 15.54 -15.35
N VAL A 127 -45.76 15.53 -16.18
CA VAL A 127 -45.73 14.84 -17.48
C VAL A 127 -45.80 13.32 -17.29
N GLU A 128 -45.08 12.79 -16.31
CA GLU A 128 -45.09 11.36 -15.97
C GLU A 128 -46.51 10.87 -15.71
N THR A 129 -47.29 11.61 -14.92
CA THR A 129 -48.69 11.27 -14.60
C THR A 129 -49.54 11.10 -15.86
N ILE A 130 -49.28 11.90 -16.90
CA ILE A 130 -50.00 11.80 -18.18
C ILE A 130 -49.54 10.58 -18.99
N TYR A 131 -48.25 10.21 -18.92
CA TYR A 131 -47.67 9.06 -19.61
C TYR A 131 -47.76 7.73 -18.83
N VAL A 132 -48.41 7.68 -17.65
CA VAL A 132 -48.63 6.44 -16.89
C VAL A 132 -49.49 5.45 -17.68
N PHE A 133 -50.41 5.93 -18.53
CA PHE A 133 -51.26 5.07 -19.33
C PHE A 133 -50.64 4.83 -20.70
N PRO A 134 -50.40 3.57 -21.12
CA PRO A 134 -50.08 3.29 -22.51
C PRO A 134 -51.26 3.78 -23.35
N PHE A 135 -51.05 4.87 -24.09
CA PHE A 135 -52.09 5.42 -24.93
C PHE A 135 -52.43 4.39 -26.01
N PRO A 136 -53.68 3.88 -26.10
CA PRO A 136 -54.13 3.32 -27.36
C PRO A 136 -53.98 4.42 -28.42
N GLU A 137 -53.69 4.07 -29.67
CA GLU A 137 -53.41 5.02 -30.76
C GLU A 137 -54.48 6.14 -30.92
N SER A 138 -55.69 5.94 -30.37
CA SER A 138 -56.81 6.89 -30.33
C SER A 138 -56.94 7.77 -29.08
N GLY A 139 -56.16 7.52 -28.01
CA GLY A 139 -56.30 8.15 -26.68
C GLY A 139 -55.80 9.60 -26.50
N PRO A 140 -54.81 10.11 -27.26
CA PRO A 140 -54.24 11.44 -27.04
C PRO A 140 -55.22 12.61 -27.19
N GLN A 141 -56.15 12.49 -28.13
CA GLN A 141 -57.03 13.58 -28.54
C GLN A 141 -58.11 13.84 -27.49
N GLN A 142 -58.63 12.78 -26.87
CA GLN A 142 -59.64 12.86 -25.79
C GLN A 142 -59.07 13.46 -24.49
N LEU A 143 -57.79 13.26 -24.21
CA LEU A 143 -57.17 13.77 -22.98
C LEU A 143 -56.98 15.30 -23.05
N HIS A 144 -56.66 15.82 -24.24
CA HIS A 144 -56.55 17.25 -24.50
C HIS A 144 -57.90 17.97 -24.51
N GLU A 145 -58.99 17.28 -24.88
CA GLU A 145 -60.35 17.84 -24.89
C GLU A 145 -60.97 17.91 -23.49
N ASN A 146 -60.66 16.94 -22.63
CA ASN A 146 -61.26 16.84 -21.29
C ASN A 146 -60.46 17.53 -20.18
N HIS A 147 -59.18 17.84 -20.41
CA HIS A 147 -58.30 18.44 -19.41
C HIS A 147 -57.52 19.63 -19.97
N LYS A 148 -57.47 20.73 -19.19
CA LYS A 148 -56.59 21.88 -19.48
C LYS A 148 -55.16 21.52 -19.09
N LEU A 149 -54.43 20.93 -20.02
CA LEU A 149 -53.00 20.65 -19.86
C LEU A 149 -52.19 21.91 -20.20
N GLU A 150 -51.20 22.23 -19.37
CA GLU A 150 -50.29 23.36 -19.59
C GLU A 150 -48.91 22.88 -20.04
N PRO A 151 -48.24 23.60 -20.96
CA PRO A 151 -46.88 23.27 -21.37
C PRO A 151 -45.90 23.48 -20.22
N VAL A 152 -44.91 22.60 -20.12
CA VAL A 152 -43.83 22.73 -19.14
C VAL A 152 -42.77 23.69 -19.66
N ASN A 153 -42.34 24.64 -18.84
CA ASN A 153 -41.29 25.58 -19.21
C ASN A 153 -39.90 24.90 -19.28
N LEU A 154 -39.41 24.69 -20.50
CA LEU A 154 -38.10 24.11 -20.78
C LEU A 154 -36.93 25.01 -20.38
N ASP A 155 -37.15 26.32 -20.25
CA ASP A 155 -36.08 27.27 -19.87
C ASP A 155 -35.51 26.98 -18.48
N ASN A 156 -36.27 26.26 -17.65
CA ASN A 156 -35.82 25.83 -16.32
C ASN A 156 -34.81 24.67 -16.37
N LEU A 157 -34.75 23.89 -17.46
CA LEU A 157 -33.86 22.72 -17.56
C LEU A 157 -32.40 23.10 -17.83
N ASN A 158 -32.16 24.10 -18.67
CA ASN A 158 -30.79 24.51 -19.02
C ASN A 158 -29.98 24.98 -17.80
N PRO A 159 -30.50 25.84 -16.90
CA PRO A 159 -29.80 26.23 -15.67
C PRO A 159 -29.50 25.02 -14.76
N ILE A 160 -30.43 24.06 -14.66
CA ILE A 160 -30.24 22.83 -13.87
C ILE A 160 -29.06 22.03 -14.42
N PHE A 161 -29.02 21.80 -15.73
CA PHE A 161 -27.93 21.07 -16.38
C PHE A 161 -26.57 21.78 -16.22
N ASN A 162 -26.53 23.08 -16.55
CA ASN A 162 -25.31 23.88 -16.52
C ASN A 162 -24.69 23.92 -15.13
N SER A 163 -25.52 23.91 -14.08
CA SER A 163 -25.00 23.90 -12.71
C SER A 163 -24.22 22.63 -12.36
N VAL A 164 -24.51 21.47 -12.98
CA VAL A 164 -23.73 20.24 -12.76
C VAL A 164 -22.47 20.20 -13.62
N LEU A 165 -22.47 20.86 -14.78
CA LEU A 165 -21.35 20.89 -15.71
C LEU A 165 -20.05 21.39 -15.05
N GLU A 166 -20.16 22.39 -14.18
CA GLU A 166 -19.05 22.95 -13.38
C GLU A 166 -18.39 21.91 -12.47
N CYS A 167 -19.15 20.89 -12.04
CA CYS A 167 -18.70 19.87 -11.13
C CYS A 167 -18.31 18.55 -11.84
N ARG A 168 -18.46 18.48 -13.17
CA ARG A 168 -18.11 17.30 -13.99
C ARG A 168 -16.74 16.70 -13.68
N PRO A 169 -15.65 17.49 -13.48
CA PRO A 169 -14.33 16.93 -13.19
C PRO A 169 -14.29 16.02 -11.95
N PHE A 170 -15.24 16.15 -11.04
CA PHE A 170 -15.30 15.40 -9.78
C PHE A 170 -16.34 14.27 -9.78
N LEU A 171 -17.14 14.12 -10.84
CA LEU A 171 -18.19 13.09 -10.89
C LEU A 171 -17.68 11.77 -11.50
N GLY A 172 -16.68 11.85 -12.38
CA GLY A 172 -16.24 10.72 -13.21
C GLY A 172 -17.13 10.55 -14.45
N GLU A 173 -16.54 10.02 -15.52
CA GLU A 173 -17.19 10.00 -16.84
C GLU A 173 -18.40 9.06 -16.91
N TYR A 174 -18.38 7.96 -16.17
CA TYR A 174 -19.50 7.01 -16.18
C TYR A 174 -20.73 7.57 -15.45
N LEU A 175 -20.57 8.10 -14.23
CA LEU A 175 -21.64 8.78 -13.50
C LEU A 175 -22.18 9.99 -14.28
N TRP A 176 -21.28 10.77 -14.89
CA TRP A 176 -21.66 11.88 -15.77
C TRP A 176 -22.49 11.42 -16.96
N SER A 177 -22.10 10.31 -17.60
CA SER A 177 -22.83 9.75 -18.75
C SER A 177 -24.23 9.27 -18.37
N LEU A 178 -24.39 8.65 -17.20
CA LEU A 178 -25.70 8.25 -16.66
C LEU A 178 -26.58 9.47 -16.40
N TYR A 179 -26.05 10.49 -15.71
CA TYR A 179 -26.79 11.73 -15.45
C TYR A 179 -27.18 12.45 -16.75
N ASN A 180 -26.25 12.57 -17.71
CA ASN A 180 -26.53 13.19 -19.00
C ASN A 180 -27.62 12.42 -19.77
N SER A 181 -27.63 11.09 -19.69
CA SER A 181 -28.68 10.27 -20.29
C SER A 181 -30.05 10.51 -19.64
N ALA A 182 -30.09 10.60 -18.31
CA ALA A 182 -31.32 10.94 -17.57
C ALA A 182 -31.82 12.38 -17.88
N TYR A 183 -30.89 13.32 -18.05
CA TYR A 183 -31.21 14.68 -18.49
C TYR A 183 -31.80 14.70 -19.89
N ILE A 184 -31.15 14.03 -20.87
CA ILE A 184 -31.65 13.93 -22.24
C ILE A 184 -33.02 13.26 -22.26
N PHE A 185 -33.20 12.17 -21.52
CA PHE A 185 -34.49 11.52 -21.36
C PHE A 185 -35.55 12.53 -20.88
N THR A 186 -35.30 13.21 -19.77
CA THR A 186 -36.24 14.20 -19.21
C THR A 186 -36.56 15.32 -20.20
N PHE A 187 -35.54 15.90 -20.84
CA PHE A 187 -35.70 16.96 -21.81
C PHE A 187 -36.57 16.52 -23.00
N ARG A 188 -36.33 15.33 -23.55
CA ARG A 188 -37.05 14.83 -24.72
C ARG A 188 -38.48 14.43 -24.39
N ILE A 189 -38.72 13.83 -23.23
CA ILE A 189 -40.09 13.56 -22.77
C ILE A 189 -40.89 14.86 -22.64
N ILE A 190 -40.34 15.88 -21.98
CA ILE A 190 -41.01 17.17 -21.82
C ILE A 190 -41.22 17.86 -23.17
N ARG A 191 -40.23 17.80 -24.07
CA ARG A 191 -40.35 18.34 -25.42
C ARG A 191 -41.47 17.66 -26.20
N SER A 192 -41.51 16.32 -26.24
CA SER A 192 -42.54 15.56 -26.93
C SER A 192 -43.92 15.81 -26.34
N PHE A 193 -44.01 15.97 -25.01
CA PHE A 193 -45.23 16.41 -24.34
C PHE A 193 -45.70 17.79 -24.84
N ASN A 194 -44.83 18.79 -24.82
CA ASN A 194 -45.16 20.16 -25.25
C ASN A 194 -45.53 20.23 -26.74
N GLU A 195 -44.81 19.51 -27.61
CA GLU A 195 -45.15 19.39 -29.03
C GLU A 195 -46.49 18.70 -29.22
N GLY A 196 -46.78 17.66 -28.44
CA GLY A 196 -48.06 16.96 -28.47
C GLY A 196 -49.23 17.82 -28.01
N LEU A 197 -49.04 18.67 -26.99
CA LEU A 197 -50.02 19.69 -26.61
C LEU A 197 -50.28 20.68 -27.75
N LYS A 198 -49.22 21.22 -28.35
CA LYS A 198 -49.33 22.19 -29.45
C LYS A 198 -50.06 21.61 -30.65
N ASN A 199 -49.78 20.36 -31.00
CA ASN A 199 -50.33 19.68 -32.18
C ASN A 199 -51.59 18.86 -31.87
N ARG A 200 -52.10 18.88 -30.63
CA ARG A 200 -53.21 18.06 -30.14
C ARG A 200 -53.06 16.55 -30.42
N THR A 201 -51.81 16.08 -30.43
CA THR A 201 -51.43 14.71 -30.78
C THR A 201 -50.28 14.26 -29.88
N MET A 202 -50.58 13.49 -28.84
CA MET A 202 -49.56 12.88 -27.98
C MET A 202 -48.94 11.70 -28.72
N VAL A 203 -47.61 11.68 -28.76
CA VAL A 203 -46.83 10.64 -29.42
C VAL A 203 -46.34 9.66 -28.35
N ASN A 204 -46.36 8.36 -28.65
CA ASN A 204 -45.69 7.40 -27.79
C ASN A 204 -44.19 7.69 -27.78
N TRP A 205 -43.63 7.95 -26.61
CA TRP A 205 -42.22 8.31 -26.44
C TRP A 205 -41.25 7.20 -26.90
N HIS A 206 -41.69 5.95 -26.97
CA HIS A 206 -40.90 4.85 -27.54
C HIS A 206 -40.65 4.98 -29.04
N ASN A 207 -41.46 5.77 -29.75
CA ASN A 207 -41.26 6.03 -31.18
C ASN A 207 -40.07 6.97 -31.43
N ASP A 208 -39.46 7.48 -30.37
CA ASP A 208 -38.29 8.33 -30.46
C ASP A 208 -37.00 7.50 -30.58
N GLU A 209 -36.59 7.22 -31.82
CA GLU A 209 -35.42 6.37 -32.14
C GLU A 209 -34.14 6.80 -31.42
N TYR A 210 -33.82 8.11 -31.41
CA TYR A 210 -32.61 8.59 -30.76
C TYR A 210 -32.68 8.44 -29.23
N LEU A 211 -33.88 8.50 -28.64
CA LEU A 211 -34.04 8.29 -27.20
C LEU A 211 -33.83 6.81 -26.88
N MET A 212 -34.44 5.93 -27.68
CA MET A 212 -34.27 4.49 -27.54
C MET A 212 -32.82 4.05 -27.74
N GLU A 213 -32.09 4.67 -28.67
CA GLU A 213 -30.66 4.43 -28.84
C GLU A 213 -29.86 4.77 -27.59
N ILE A 214 -30.10 5.95 -26.99
CA ILE A 214 -29.43 6.35 -25.74
C ILE A 214 -29.77 5.37 -24.61
N LEU A 215 -31.06 5.08 -24.42
CA LEU A 215 -31.50 4.19 -23.35
C LEU A 215 -30.93 2.77 -23.53
N SER A 216 -30.83 2.26 -24.77
CA SER A 216 -30.23 0.95 -25.05
C SER A 216 -28.74 0.84 -24.66
N LYS A 217 -28.03 1.97 -24.54
CA LYS A 217 -26.63 2.02 -24.06
C LYS A 217 -26.54 2.08 -22.54
N VAL A 218 -27.59 2.56 -21.86
CA VAL A 218 -27.66 2.68 -20.40
C VAL A 218 -28.24 1.42 -19.77
N PHE A 219 -29.23 0.82 -20.41
CA PHE A 219 -29.83 -0.44 -20.02
C PHE A 219 -29.04 -1.59 -20.65
N THR A 220 -28.67 -2.58 -19.84
CA THR A 220 -28.02 -3.79 -20.32
C THR A 220 -28.96 -4.59 -21.21
N SER A 221 -28.42 -5.48 -22.05
CA SER A 221 -29.22 -6.34 -22.94
C SER A 221 -30.21 -7.28 -22.23
N ARG A 222 -30.12 -7.38 -20.90
CA ARG A 222 -31.04 -8.16 -20.05
C ARG A 222 -32.15 -7.30 -19.42
N GLU A 223 -32.00 -5.98 -19.43
CA GLU A 223 -32.97 -5.05 -18.86
C GLU A 223 -33.95 -4.62 -19.95
N VAL A 224 -35.24 -4.78 -19.67
CA VAL A 224 -36.31 -4.28 -20.55
C VAL A 224 -36.55 -2.82 -20.21
N ILE A 225 -36.52 -1.94 -21.22
CA ILE A 225 -36.92 -0.55 -21.05
C ILE A 225 -38.42 -0.52 -20.72
N PRO A 226 -38.82 0.02 -19.56
CA PRO A 226 -40.23 0.04 -19.18
C PRO A 226 -41.09 0.86 -20.14
N ASN A 227 -42.37 0.50 -20.26
CA ASN A 227 -43.30 1.28 -21.07
C ASN A 227 -43.67 2.63 -20.42
N SER A 228 -43.56 2.71 -19.09
CA SER A 228 -43.88 3.88 -18.29
C SER A 228 -42.68 4.82 -18.17
N VAL A 229 -42.90 6.12 -18.45
CA VAL A 229 -41.88 7.16 -18.26
C VAL A 229 -41.38 7.18 -16.81
N MET A 230 -42.28 7.02 -15.85
CA MET A 230 -41.97 7.03 -14.42
C MET A 230 -41.03 5.87 -14.06
N GLU A 231 -41.36 4.65 -14.50
CA GLU A 231 -40.55 3.45 -14.24
C GLU A 231 -39.18 3.57 -14.90
N THR A 232 -39.11 4.06 -16.15
CA THR A 232 -37.82 4.29 -16.84
C THR A 232 -36.95 5.30 -16.09
N ARG A 233 -37.54 6.42 -15.62
CA ARG A 233 -36.84 7.43 -14.83
C ARG A 233 -36.33 6.84 -13.50
N GLU A 234 -37.16 6.07 -12.80
CA GLU A 234 -36.78 5.42 -11.54
C GLU A 234 -35.61 4.46 -11.72
N LEU A 235 -35.60 3.65 -12.79
CA LEU A 235 -34.46 2.78 -13.07
C LEU A 235 -33.18 3.56 -13.41
N LEU A 236 -33.29 4.66 -14.16
CA LEU A 236 -32.15 5.57 -14.40
C LEU A 236 -31.63 6.16 -13.09
N GLU A 237 -32.53 6.60 -12.20
CA GLU A 237 -32.20 7.12 -10.87
C GLU A 237 -31.51 6.08 -10.00
N GLN A 238 -32.00 4.84 -9.98
CA GLN A 238 -31.37 3.73 -9.26
C GLN A 238 -29.94 3.45 -9.75
N LYS A 239 -29.71 3.45 -11.07
CA LYS A 239 -28.37 3.28 -11.64
C LYS A 239 -27.43 4.43 -11.24
N ILE A 240 -27.93 5.67 -11.27
CA ILE A 240 -27.17 6.84 -10.84
C ILE A 240 -26.83 6.75 -9.34
N LEU A 241 -27.80 6.42 -8.48
CA LEU A 241 -27.60 6.26 -7.04
C LEU A 241 -26.60 5.15 -6.70
N ALA A 242 -26.70 4.01 -7.39
CA ALA A 242 -25.74 2.91 -7.23
C ALA A 242 -24.31 3.35 -7.58
N GLU A 243 -24.16 4.14 -8.64
CA GLU A 243 -22.85 4.65 -9.03
C GLU A 243 -22.34 5.76 -8.09
N MET A 244 -23.22 6.67 -7.63
CA MET A 244 -22.87 7.63 -6.59
C MET A 244 -22.33 6.93 -5.35
N LEU A 245 -22.99 5.85 -4.90
CA LEU A 245 -22.56 5.08 -3.74
C LEU A 245 -21.17 4.47 -3.96
N LYS A 246 -20.87 3.95 -5.15
CA LYS A 246 -19.52 3.46 -5.45
C LYS A 246 -18.48 4.58 -5.39
N VAL A 247 -18.80 5.75 -5.94
CA VAL A 247 -17.88 6.90 -5.94
C VAL A 247 -17.65 7.43 -4.52
N THR A 248 -18.64 7.37 -3.63
CA THR A 248 -18.54 7.86 -2.23
C THR A 248 -18.06 6.83 -1.22
N SER A 249 -18.32 5.53 -1.43
CA SER A 249 -18.08 4.44 -0.45
C SER A 249 -16.64 4.31 0.03
N GLY A 250 -15.69 4.89 -0.70
CA GLY A 250 -14.28 4.80 -0.33
C GLY A 250 -13.66 3.42 -0.53
N ASP A 251 -14.41 2.42 -1.00
CA ASP A 251 -13.85 1.10 -1.32
C ASP A 251 -12.82 1.20 -2.45
N LEU A 252 -13.15 1.99 -3.49
CA LEU A 252 -12.21 2.38 -4.53
C LEU A 252 -10.99 3.14 -3.98
N ILE A 253 -11.12 3.79 -2.82
CA ILE A 253 -10.03 4.51 -2.15
C ILE A 253 -9.12 3.52 -1.43
N ALA A 254 -9.69 2.60 -0.65
CA ALA A 254 -8.94 1.57 0.07
C ALA A 254 -8.11 0.73 -0.91
N GLU A 255 -8.73 0.28 -2.00
CA GLU A 255 -8.07 -0.55 -3.02
C GLU A 255 -6.96 0.22 -3.75
N ARG A 256 -7.22 1.47 -4.16
CA ARG A 256 -6.23 2.29 -4.85
C ARG A 256 -5.06 2.71 -3.95
N ASN A 257 -5.34 3.02 -2.68
CA ASN A 257 -4.29 3.35 -1.70
C ASN A 257 -3.43 2.13 -1.39
N LEU A 258 -4.03 0.93 -1.28
CA LEU A 258 -3.29 -0.32 -1.11
C LEU A 258 -2.42 -0.62 -2.33
N SER A 259 -2.96 -0.49 -3.54
CA SER A 259 -2.19 -0.68 -4.78
C SER A 259 -1.03 0.30 -4.87
N LYS A 260 -1.26 1.59 -4.57
CA LYS A 260 -0.22 2.61 -4.65
C LYS A 260 0.84 2.44 -3.55
N ALA A 261 0.44 2.08 -2.35
CA ALA A 261 1.36 1.75 -1.27
C ALA A 261 2.28 0.59 -1.67
N LYS A 262 1.72 -0.44 -2.34
CA LYS A 262 2.48 -1.57 -2.87
C LYS A 262 3.45 -1.15 -3.97
N GLU A 263 3.02 -0.33 -4.93
CA GLU A 263 3.91 0.21 -5.98
C GLU A 263 5.06 1.03 -5.41
N ILE A 264 4.79 1.86 -4.39
CA ILE A 264 5.84 2.67 -3.73
C ILE A 264 6.82 1.76 -2.99
N GLN A 265 6.32 0.74 -2.29
CA GLN A 265 7.16 -0.23 -1.60
C GLN A 265 8.04 -1.01 -2.59
N GLU A 266 7.47 -1.45 -3.71
CA GLU A 266 8.20 -2.12 -4.78
C GLU A 266 9.28 -1.20 -5.35
N ALA A 267 8.96 0.07 -5.65
CA ALA A 267 9.91 1.05 -6.17
C ALA A 267 11.06 1.37 -5.19
N ILE A 268 10.81 1.40 -3.88
CA ILE A 268 11.84 1.58 -2.86
C ILE A 268 12.74 0.33 -2.81
N SER A 269 12.16 -0.86 -2.86
CA SER A 269 12.90 -2.12 -2.82
C SER A 269 13.69 -2.42 -4.11
N SER A 270 13.23 -1.93 -5.26
CA SER A 270 13.86 -2.14 -6.57
C SER A 270 14.92 -1.12 -6.93
N ASN A 271 15.26 -0.19 -6.04
CA ASN A 271 16.30 0.82 -6.26
C ASN A 271 17.54 0.52 -5.40
N PRO A 272 18.31 -0.55 -5.72
CA PRO A 272 19.54 -0.86 -5.01
C PRO A 272 20.62 0.13 -5.46
N LYS A 273 20.75 1.25 -4.74
CA LYS A 273 21.98 2.06 -4.62
C LYS A 273 22.77 2.23 -5.94
N GLU A 274 22.23 2.98 -6.91
CA GLU A 274 23.10 3.84 -7.73
C GLU A 274 23.51 5.02 -6.84
N ASN A 275 24.68 4.92 -6.22
CA ASN A 275 25.59 5.99 -5.80
C ASN A 275 26.65 5.38 -4.86
N THR A 276 27.62 4.71 -5.49
CA THR A 276 29.02 4.69 -5.08
C THR A 276 29.57 6.09 -4.90
#